data_AF-A0A6P1KU80-F1
#
_entry.id   AF-A0A6P1KU80-F1
#
_cell.length_a   1.000
_cell.length_b   1.000
_cell.length_c   1.000
_cell.angle_alpha   90.00
_cell.angle_beta   90.00
_cell.angle_gamma   90.00
#
_symmetry.space_group_name_H-M   'P 1'
#
loop_
_entity.id
_entity.type
_entity.pdbx_description
1 polymer ?
#
loop_
_entity_poly.entity_id
_entity_poly.type
_entity_poly.pdbx_seq_one_letter_code
_entity_poly.pdbx_strand_id
1 'polypeptide(L)'
;MNYKIILASLLILSISHLPAAASCPEGNPRTTDYIRRKPPNRCEGIKLEPLSGNSLSLISIATRNLASFGNTLTVKIPQINGGKNPQIIVKSLGDNYHYQMDDLLLSKNGSGFSFSWDTYVLREAKIPANKLRAVASYSLGSQPVYVPVILGQTSGKYEFVFYSEDRVRFTTFEILPQGEKAIYSTSRPNPKKGETVFTWDGNVPAGRYELRYVANIERRNEPSDRIERRIVFEHNPNWLK
;
A
#
# COMPACT_ATOMS: atom_id res chain seq x y z
N MET A 1 64.02 -18.86 -11.39
CA MET A 1 63.31 -17.58 -11.13
C MET A 1 62.53 -17.22 -12.38
N ASN A 2 61.19 -17.14 -12.29
CA ASN A 2 60.32 -16.28 -13.10
C ASN A 2 58.87 -16.54 -12.69
N TYR A 3 58.44 -15.90 -11.60
CA TYR A 3 57.03 -15.85 -11.23
C TYR A 3 56.37 -14.77 -12.08
N LYS A 4 55.46 -15.17 -12.98
CA LYS A 4 54.51 -14.25 -13.61
C LYS A 4 53.43 -13.92 -12.58
N ILE A 5 53.54 -12.75 -11.96
CA ILE A 5 52.50 -12.20 -11.08
C ILE A 5 51.39 -11.67 -11.99
N ILE A 6 50.27 -12.37 -12.04
CA ILE A 6 49.03 -11.85 -12.62
C ILE A 6 48.38 -11.02 -11.50
N LEU A 7 48.48 -9.70 -11.62
CA LEU A 7 47.80 -8.76 -10.73
C LEU A 7 46.30 -8.75 -11.11
N ALA A 8 45.51 -9.61 -10.44
CA ALA A 8 44.06 -9.52 -10.51
C ALA A 8 43.60 -8.39 -9.59
N SER A 9 43.33 -7.21 -10.15
CA SER A 9 42.65 -6.12 -9.46
C SER A 9 41.25 -6.59 -9.02
N LEU A 10 41.08 -6.91 -7.74
CA LEU A 10 39.76 -6.96 -7.11
C LEU A 10 39.22 -5.53 -7.03
N LEU A 11 38.44 -5.14 -8.03
CA LEU A 11 37.55 -3.99 -7.92
C LEU A 11 36.38 -4.42 -7.02
N ILE A 12 36.53 -4.22 -5.71
CA ILE A 12 35.42 -4.33 -4.76
C ILE A 12 34.52 -3.11 -5.02
N LEU A 13 33.56 -3.27 -5.94
CA LEU A 13 32.42 -2.37 -6.02
C LEU A 13 31.59 -2.56 -4.75
N SER A 14 31.91 -1.77 -3.72
CA SER A 14 30.99 -1.50 -2.64
C SER A 14 29.77 -0.82 -3.24
N ILE A 15 28.72 -1.60 -3.53
CA ILE A 15 27.39 -1.10 -3.84
C ILE A 15 26.89 -0.48 -2.54
N SER A 16 27.28 0.77 -2.27
CA SER A 16 26.59 1.61 -1.32
C SER A 16 25.15 1.69 -1.78
N HIS A 17 24.26 1.03 -1.05
CA HIS A 17 22.82 1.21 -1.13
C HIS A 17 22.53 2.67 -0.82
N LEU A 18 22.62 3.53 -1.85
CA LEU A 18 22.02 4.84 -1.81
C LEU A 18 20.54 4.60 -1.51
N PRO A 19 19.97 5.23 -0.46
CA PRO A 19 18.54 5.15 -0.26
C PRO A 19 17.91 5.70 -1.53
N ALA A 20 16.98 4.95 -2.12
CA ALA A 20 16.22 5.36 -3.28
C ALA A 20 15.32 6.56 -2.92
N ALA A 21 15.92 7.73 -2.73
CA ALA A 21 15.26 9.00 -2.93
C ALA A 21 15.28 9.26 -4.44
N ALA A 22 14.47 8.51 -5.18
CA ALA A 22 14.02 8.96 -6.49
C ALA A 22 13.09 10.14 -6.23
N SER A 23 13.68 11.30 -5.90
CA SER A 23 12.96 12.55 -5.69
C SER A 23 12.20 12.83 -6.99
N CYS A 24 10.87 12.75 -6.95
CA CYS A 24 10.00 13.19 -8.03
C CYS A 24 10.47 14.56 -8.56
N PRO A 25 10.27 14.84 -9.87
CA PRO A 25 10.73 16.08 -10.48
C PRO A 25 10.06 17.30 -9.83
N GLU A 26 10.75 18.44 -9.79
CA GLU A 26 10.08 19.71 -9.52
C GLU A 26 9.20 20.08 -10.72
N GLY A 27 8.13 20.84 -10.50
CA GLY A 27 7.23 21.24 -11.57
C GLY A 27 6.23 22.31 -11.14
N ASN A 28 5.26 22.58 -12.01
CA ASN A 28 4.24 23.60 -11.76
C ASN A 28 3.22 23.07 -10.72
N PRO A 29 3.09 23.67 -9.52
CA PRO A 29 2.16 23.20 -8.49
C PRO A 29 0.69 23.19 -8.92
N ARG A 30 0.34 23.96 -9.95
CA ARG A 30 -1.01 24.02 -10.52
C ARG A 30 -1.34 22.86 -11.46
N THR A 31 -0.37 22.02 -11.84
CA THR A 31 -0.67 20.82 -12.64
C THR A 31 -0.94 19.62 -11.75
N THR A 32 -1.52 18.57 -12.35
CA THR A 32 -1.78 17.28 -11.70
C THR A 32 -0.62 16.30 -11.85
N ASP A 33 0.48 16.71 -12.50
CA ASP A 33 1.62 15.85 -12.78
C ASP A 33 2.29 15.34 -11.50
N TYR A 34 2.91 14.17 -11.58
CA TYR A 34 3.70 13.61 -10.49
C TYR A 34 4.98 14.43 -10.27
N ILE A 35 4.92 15.33 -9.29
CA ILE A 35 5.99 16.29 -8.97
C ILE A 35 6.22 16.39 -7.46
N ARG A 36 7.32 17.04 -7.08
CA ARG A 36 7.57 17.45 -5.70
C ARG A 36 6.65 18.63 -5.36
N ARG A 37 5.75 18.44 -4.41
CA ARG A 37 4.83 19.49 -3.95
C ARG A 37 5.37 20.12 -2.67
N LYS A 38 5.28 21.45 -2.56
CA LYS A 38 5.77 22.24 -1.42
C LYS A 38 4.80 23.39 -1.12
N PRO A 39 4.47 23.68 0.15
CA PRO A 39 4.43 22.77 1.30
C PRO A 39 3.12 21.94 1.37
N PRO A 40 3.09 20.76 2.00
CA PRO A 40 4.22 20.02 2.58
C PRO A 40 5.02 19.25 1.53
N ASN A 41 6.33 19.15 1.78
CA ASN A 41 7.34 18.51 0.93
C ASN A 41 7.06 17.01 0.76
N ARG A 42 6.42 16.62 -0.36
CA ARG A 42 6.07 15.23 -0.70
C ARG A 42 6.09 15.04 -2.21
N CYS A 43 6.11 13.80 -2.68
CA CYS A 43 5.84 13.50 -4.07
C CYS A 43 4.38 13.17 -4.26
N GLU A 44 3.73 13.82 -5.22
CA GLU A 44 2.31 13.61 -5.50
C GLU A 44 1.95 13.98 -6.93
N GLY A 45 1.15 13.13 -7.56
CA GLY A 45 0.49 13.44 -8.83
C GLY A 45 0.11 12.21 -9.65
N ILE A 46 -0.26 12.47 -10.90
CA ILE A 46 -0.53 11.44 -11.91
C ILE A 46 0.78 11.04 -12.56
N LYS A 47 1.12 9.75 -12.45
CA LYS A 47 2.17 9.09 -13.22
C LYS A 47 1.61 8.70 -14.58
N LEU A 48 2.35 9.03 -15.64
CA LEU A 48 2.04 8.63 -17.01
C LEU A 48 2.61 7.25 -17.36
N GLU A 49 3.28 6.60 -16.42
CA GLU A 49 3.90 5.30 -16.64
C GLU A 49 2.84 4.18 -16.63
N PRO A 50 2.91 3.23 -17.59
CA PRO A 50 2.11 2.03 -17.52
C PRO A 50 2.41 1.28 -16.22
N LEU A 51 1.40 0.67 -15.62
CA LEU A 51 1.57 -0.18 -14.45
C LEU A 51 2.39 -1.39 -14.88
N SER A 52 3.70 -1.35 -14.66
CA SER A 52 4.57 -2.46 -15.02
C SER A 52 4.53 -3.50 -13.91
N GLY A 53 4.11 -4.72 -14.26
CA GLY A 53 4.32 -5.90 -13.43
C GLY A 53 3.11 -6.83 -13.36
N ASN A 54 3.30 -8.05 -13.87
CA ASN A 54 2.38 -9.19 -13.76
C ASN A 54 2.34 -9.73 -12.32
N SER A 55 1.97 -8.90 -11.35
CA SER A 55 2.01 -9.24 -9.94
C SER A 55 0.70 -8.90 -9.23
N LEU A 56 0.27 -9.82 -8.37
CA LEU A 56 -0.82 -9.58 -7.44
C LEU A 56 -0.29 -8.83 -6.22
N SER A 57 -0.70 -7.57 -6.07
CA SER A 57 -0.22 -6.68 -5.00
C SER A 57 -1.33 -6.27 -4.05
N LEU A 58 -1.06 -6.31 -2.74
CA LEU A 58 -1.90 -5.65 -1.74
C LEU A 58 -1.64 -4.14 -1.82
N ILE A 59 -2.65 -3.37 -2.21
CA ILE A 59 -2.54 -1.92 -2.40
C ILE A 59 -3.33 -1.10 -1.38
N SER A 60 -4.19 -1.75 -0.59
CA SER A 60 -4.92 -1.08 0.48
C SER A 60 -5.18 -1.99 1.66
N ILE A 61 -4.91 -1.48 2.86
CA ILE A 61 -5.60 -1.86 4.09
C ILE A 61 -6.08 -0.54 4.67
N ALA A 62 -7.36 -0.22 4.47
CA ALA A 62 -7.89 1.08 4.85
C ALA A 62 -9.28 0.98 5.47
N THR A 63 -9.65 1.99 6.25
CA THR A 63 -11.06 2.25 6.54
C THR A 63 -11.39 3.66 6.11
N ARG A 64 -12.55 3.82 5.47
CA ARG A 64 -12.95 5.10 4.88
C ARG A 64 -14.45 5.17 4.72
N ASN A 65 -15.00 6.32 5.05
CA ASN A 65 -16.35 6.75 4.73
C ASN A 65 -16.27 8.08 3.97
N LEU A 66 -15.86 7.99 2.71
CA LEU A 66 -15.55 9.15 1.87
C LEU A 66 -16.33 9.07 0.55
N ALA A 67 -17.36 9.92 0.44
CA ALA A 67 -18.19 10.02 -0.76
C ALA A 67 -17.56 10.93 -1.83
N SER A 68 -16.94 12.03 -1.41
CA SER A 68 -16.28 13.00 -2.28
C SER A 68 -15.10 13.65 -1.56
N PHE A 69 -14.21 14.31 -2.31
CA PHE A 69 -13.11 15.08 -1.74
C PHE A 69 -13.56 16.52 -1.45
N GLY A 70 -13.43 16.95 -0.19
CA GLY A 70 -13.40 18.37 0.17
C GLY A 70 -12.05 19.00 -0.15
N ASN A 71 -11.76 20.23 0.30
CA ASN A 71 -10.46 20.88 0.10
C ASN A 71 -9.31 20.11 0.77
N THR A 72 -9.60 19.48 1.90
CA THR A 72 -8.64 18.72 2.67
C THR A 72 -9.14 17.32 3.00
N LEU A 73 -8.22 16.37 3.11
CA LEU A 73 -8.47 15.02 3.60
C LEU A 73 -7.53 14.74 4.76
N THR A 74 -8.07 14.25 5.88
CA THR A 74 -7.23 13.77 6.98
C THR A 74 -6.87 12.32 6.72
N VAL A 75 -5.57 12.01 6.77
CA VAL A 75 -5.05 10.65 6.78
C VAL A 75 -4.55 10.36 8.18
N LYS A 76 -5.01 9.25 8.79
CA LYS A 76 -4.51 8.81 10.10
C LYS A 76 -3.96 7.39 10.02
N ILE A 77 -2.85 7.17 10.71
CA ILE A 77 -2.22 5.85 10.85
C ILE A 77 -2.09 5.57 12.34
N PRO A 78 -2.69 4.50 12.86
CA PRO A 78 -2.55 4.13 14.26
C PRO A 78 -1.09 3.87 14.64
N GLN A 79 -0.71 4.27 15.86
CA GLN A 79 0.56 3.83 16.43
C GLN A 79 0.41 2.41 16.99
N ILE A 80 1.44 1.60 16.76
CA ILE A 80 1.54 0.24 17.30
C ILE A 80 2.75 0.13 18.22
N ASN A 81 2.75 -0.87 19.11
CA ASN A 81 3.87 -1.08 20.02
C ASN A 81 5.17 -1.37 19.23
N GLY A 82 6.26 -0.71 19.63
CA GLY A 82 7.55 -0.76 18.92
C GLY A 82 7.61 0.05 17.61
N GLY A 83 6.48 0.52 17.08
CA GLY A 83 6.40 1.32 15.85
C GLY A 83 6.75 2.79 16.07
N LYS A 84 7.76 3.29 15.34
CA LYS A 84 8.23 4.69 15.44
C LYS A 84 7.81 5.57 14.28
N ASN A 85 7.99 5.12 13.04
CA ASN A 85 7.66 5.90 11.85
C ASN A 85 7.05 4.93 10.83
N PRO A 86 5.76 5.03 10.52
CA PRO A 86 5.18 4.18 9.49
C PRO A 86 5.58 4.68 8.10
N GLN A 87 5.84 3.75 7.20
CA GLN A 87 5.85 4.03 5.77
C GLN A 87 4.42 4.00 5.26
N ILE A 88 4.07 4.93 4.37
CA ILE A 88 2.74 5.03 3.79
C ILE A 88 2.85 5.28 2.30
N ILE A 89 2.00 4.58 1.55
CA ILE A 89 1.79 4.80 0.14
C ILE A 89 0.30 5.00 -0.06
N VAL A 90 -0.06 6.11 -0.71
CA VAL A 90 -1.43 6.39 -1.15
C VAL A 90 -1.45 6.37 -2.66
N LYS A 91 -2.40 5.64 -3.25
CA LYS A 91 -2.52 5.52 -4.71
C LYS A 91 -3.98 5.48 -5.15
N SER A 92 -4.22 5.77 -6.42
CA SER A 92 -5.51 5.51 -7.07
C SER A 92 -5.24 5.03 -8.49
N LEU A 93 -5.84 3.90 -8.85
CA LEU A 93 -5.64 3.24 -10.14
C LEU A 93 -6.95 3.29 -10.93
N GLY A 94 -6.91 3.93 -12.09
CA GLY A 94 -7.97 3.89 -13.08
C GLY A 94 -7.43 3.49 -14.44
N ASP A 95 -8.34 3.26 -15.40
CA ASP A 95 -7.96 2.76 -16.72
C ASP A 95 -7.01 3.72 -17.48
N ASN A 96 -7.12 5.03 -17.19
CA ASN A 96 -6.36 6.09 -17.86
C ASN A 96 -5.50 6.94 -16.90
N TYR A 97 -5.34 6.53 -15.64
CA TYR A 97 -4.55 7.30 -14.68
C TYR A 97 -3.94 6.43 -13.59
N HIS A 98 -2.74 6.82 -13.16
CA HIS A 98 -2.09 6.29 -11.97
C HIS A 98 -1.72 7.43 -11.04
N TYR A 99 -2.57 7.67 -10.04
CA TYR A 99 -2.24 8.62 -8.98
C TYR A 99 -1.37 7.95 -7.93
N GLN A 100 -0.32 8.64 -7.49
CA GLN A 100 0.52 8.21 -6.38
C GLN A 100 0.90 9.40 -5.51
N MET A 101 0.93 9.15 -4.20
CA MET A 101 1.51 10.02 -3.19
C MET A 101 2.34 9.17 -2.22
N ASP A 102 3.60 9.58 -2.06
CA ASP A 102 4.58 8.96 -1.17
C ASP A 102 5.45 10.04 -0.51
N ASP A 103 6.48 9.63 0.24
CA ASP A 103 7.34 10.52 1.03
C ASP A 103 6.58 11.44 1.99
N LEU A 104 5.47 10.94 2.56
CA LEU A 104 4.65 11.72 3.48
C LEU A 104 5.40 11.98 4.79
N LEU A 105 5.62 13.26 5.09
CA LEU A 105 6.02 13.70 6.42
C LEU A 105 4.81 13.68 7.35
N LEU A 106 4.76 12.64 8.18
CA LEU A 106 3.68 12.43 9.13
C LEU A 106 3.93 13.20 10.42
N SER A 107 2.90 13.86 10.93
CA SER A 107 2.94 14.47 12.26
C SER A 107 2.45 13.46 13.29
N LYS A 108 3.28 13.15 14.28
CA LYS A 108 2.86 12.32 15.41
C LYS A 108 1.86 13.09 16.28
N ASN A 109 0.73 12.48 16.60
CA ASN A 109 -0.31 13.07 17.43
C ASN A 109 -0.90 12.03 18.39
N GLY A 110 -0.65 12.17 19.69
CA GLY A 110 -1.20 11.26 20.71
C GLY A 110 -0.95 9.79 20.38
N SER A 111 -2.03 9.05 20.08
CA SER A 111 -2.06 7.61 19.80
C SER A 111 -1.70 7.21 18.37
N GLY A 112 -1.22 8.12 17.52
CA GLY A 112 -0.99 7.82 16.11
C GLY A 112 -0.16 8.86 15.35
N PHE A 113 -0.28 8.75 14.03
CA PHE A 113 0.27 9.67 13.06
C PHE A 113 -0.87 10.25 12.23
N SER A 114 -0.75 11.51 11.87
CA SER A 114 -1.73 12.17 11.02
C SER A 114 -1.08 13.08 9.99
N PHE A 115 -1.81 13.28 8.91
CA PHE A 115 -1.46 14.19 7.84
C PHE A 115 -2.72 14.86 7.33
N SER A 116 -2.72 16.19 7.29
CA SER A 116 -3.76 16.97 6.61
C SER A 116 -3.30 17.21 5.18
N TRP A 117 -4.05 16.65 4.25
CA TRP A 117 -3.72 16.61 2.83
C TRP A 117 -4.59 17.58 2.05
N ASP A 118 -3.98 18.54 1.34
CA ASP A 118 -4.69 19.31 0.30
C ASP A 118 -4.98 18.41 -0.90
N THR A 119 -6.27 18.20 -1.18
CA THR A 119 -6.75 17.28 -2.22
C THR A 119 -6.79 17.89 -3.62
N TYR A 120 -6.19 19.07 -3.84
CA TYR A 120 -6.18 19.77 -5.13
C TYR A 120 -5.99 18.83 -6.33
N VAL A 121 -4.93 18.01 -6.30
CA VAL A 121 -4.62 17.07 -7.39
C VAL A 121 -5.75 16.08 -7.63
N LEU A 122 -6.31 15.51 -6.57
CA LEU A 122 -7.40 14.54 -6.69
C LEU A 122 -8.63 15.15 -7.33
N ARG A 123 -8.95 16.39 -6.94
CA ARG A 123 -10.13 17.12 -7.42
C ARG A 123 -9.95 17.55 -8.88
N GLU A 124 -8.81 18.16 -9.21
CA GLU A 124 -8.51 18.59 -10.58
C GLU A 124 -8.40 17.40 -11.54
N ALA A 125 -7.77 16.30 -11.12
CA ALA A 125 -7.70 15.07 -11.90
C ALA A 125 -9.01 14.26 -11.89
N LYS A 126 -10.05 14.74 -11.19
CA LYS A 126 -11.37 14.09 -11.06
C LYS A 126 -11.29 12.63 -10.59
N ILE A 127 -10.36 12.35 -9.69
CA ILE A 127 -10.20 11.02 -9.10
C ILE A 127 -11.42 10.71 -8.23
N PRO A 128 -12.09 9.56 -8.40
CA PRO A 128 -13.17 9.16 -7.52
C PRO A 128 -12.67 8.90 -6.09
N ALA A 129 -13.36 9.46 -5.09
CA ALA A 129 -13.00 9.25 -3.69
C ALA A 129 -12.99 7.76 -3.27
N ASN A 130 -13.87 6.97 -3.89
CA ASN A 130 -13.94 5.53 -3.66
C ASN A 130 -12.85 4.70 -4.36
N LYS A 131 -11.96 5.35 -5.11
CA LYS A 131 -10.80 4.73 -5.77
C LYS A 131 -9.48 4.98 -5.05
N LEU A 132 -9.48 5.83 -4.01
CA LEU A 132 -8.31 6.05 -3.19
C LEU A 132 -7.96 4.80 -2.37
N ARG A 133 -6.69 4.40 -2.44
CA ARG A 133 -6.11 3.23 -1.77
C ARG A 133 -4.95 3.67 -0.93
N ALA A 134 -4.82 3.07 0.25
CA ALA A 134 -3.74 3.41 1.15
C ALA A 134 -3.27 2.18 1.90
N VAL A 135 -1.97 2.01 1.95
CA VAL A 135 -1.30 0.98 2.73
C VAL A 135 -0.24 1.64 3.58
N ALA A 136 -0.19 1.24 4.84
CA ALA A 136 0.85 1.67 5.77
C ALA A 136 1.46 0.47 6.47
N SER A 137 2.74 0.57 6.79
CA SER A 137 3.48 -0.47 7.50
C SER A 137 4.53 0.12 8.42
N TYR A 138 4.83 -0.60 9.48
CA TYR A 138 6.00 -0.36 10.32
C TYR A 138 7.04 -1.42 10.03
N SER A 139 8.31 -1.00 9.96
CA SER A 139 9.43 -1.95 9.94
C SER A 139 9.71 -2.42 11.36
N LEU A 140 9.31 -3.66 11.68
CA LEU A 140 9.54 -4.28 12.99
C LEU A 140 10.38 -5.55 12.79
N GLY A 141 11.70 -5.42 12.97
CA GLY A 141 12.64 -6.51 12.69
C GLY A 141 12.79 -6.73 11.18
N SER A 142 12.66 -7.98 10.74
CA SER A 142 12.87 -8.38 9.34
C SER A 142 11.62 -8.34 8.46
N GLN A 143 10.43 -8.12 9.04
CA GLN A 143 9.16 -8.15 8.30
C GLN A 143 8.36 -6.86 8.50
N PRO A 144 7.74 -6.32 7.43
CA PRO A 144 6.81 -5.22 7.58
C PRO A 144 5.54 -5.71 8.30
N VAL A 145 5.08 -4.93 9.27
CA VAL A 145 3.80 -5.14 9.93
C VAL A 145 2.84 -4.07 9.44
N TYR A 146 1.79 -4.50 8.75
CA TYR A 146 0.81 -3.59 8.16
C TYR A 146 -0.17 -3.07 9.21
N VAL A 147 -0.66 -1.87 8.98
CA VAL A 147 -1.69 -1.22 9.80
C VAL A 147 -2.74 -0.58 8.90
N PRO A 148 -4.01 -0.46 9.34
CA PRO A 148 -5.02 0.19 8.55
C PRO A 148 -4.73 1.69 8.44
N VAL A 149 -4.96 2.26 7.27
CA VAL A 149 -4.99 3.71 7.06
C VAL A 149 -6.43 4.19 7.17
N ILE A 150 -6.68 5.17 8.03
CA ILE A 150 -7.98 5.82 8.18
C ILE A 150 -8.00 7.04 7.23
N LEU A 151 -8.81 6.97 6.17
CA LEU A 151 -8.96 8.04 5.20
C LEU A 151 -10.25 8.82 5.50
N GLY A 152 -10.11 9.99 6.10
CA GLY A 152 -11.22 10.78 6.61
C GLY A 152 -11.83 10.14 7.86
N GLN A 153 -13.06 9.63 7.73
CA GLN A 153 -13.78 8.91 8.79
C GLN A 153 -13.73 7.40 8.54
N THR A 154 -13.76 6.61 9.62
CA THR A 154 -13.92 5.15 9.53
C THR A 154 -15.29 4.77 8.96
N SER A 155 -15.37 3.62 8.29
CA SER A 155 -16.63 2.98 7.87
C SER A 155 -17.08 1.82 8.77
N GLY A 156 -16.39 1.58 9.88
CA GLY A 156 -16.66 0.43 10.75
C GLY A 156 -16.11 -0.90 10.23
N LYS A 157 -15.41 -0.88 9.09
CA LYS A 157 -14.79 -2.07 8.49
C LYS A 157 -13.46 -1.71 7.82
N TYR A 158 -12.57 -2.69 7.74
CA TYR A 158 -11.39 -2.62 6.88
C TYR A 158 -11.75 -3.03 5.46
N GLU A 159 -11.16 -2.34 4.50
CA GLU A 159 -11.14 -2.66 3.08
C GLU A 159 -9.73 -3.14 2.73
N PHE A 160 -9.61 -4.42 2.40
CA PHE A 160 -8.40 -5.00 1.83
C PHE A 160 -8.56 -4.99 0.31
N VAL A 161 -7.67 -4.29 -0.39
CA VAL A 161 -7.73 -4.17 -1.84
C VAL A 161 -6.47 -4.72 -2.45
N PHE A 162 -6.65 -5.73 -3.28
CA PHE A 162 -5.61 -6.28 -4.14
C PHE A 162 -5.77 -5.76 -5.56
N TYR A 163 -4.65 -5.58 -6.25
CA TYR A 163 -4.62 -5.21 -7.65
C TYR A 163 -3.74 -6.17 -8.44
N SER A 164 -4.19 -6.48 -9.66
CA SER A 164 -3.45 -7.24 -10.66
C SER A 164 -3.88 -6.79 -12.06
N GLU A 165 -2.92 -6.68 -12.98
CA GLU A 165 -3.23 -6.45 -14.40
C GLU A 165 -3.79 -7.70 -15.10
N ASP A 166 -3.44 -8.88 -14.59
CA ASP A 166 -4.00 -10.16 -15.01
C ASP A 166 -5.29 -10.47 -14.26
N ARG A 167 -6.09 -11.39 -14.81
CA ARG A 167 -7.30 -11.87 -14.13
C ARG A 167 -6.89 -12.75 -12.95
N VAL A 168 -7.41 -12.42 -11.77
CA VAL A 168 -7.10 -13.16 -10.55
C VAL A 168 -8.35 -13.75 -9.95
N ARG A 169 -8.26 -15.02 -9.57
CA ARG A 169 -9.27 -15.73 -8.78
C ARG A 169 -8.72 -16.01 -7.39
N PHE A 170 -9.39 -15.49 -6.36
CA PHE A 170 -9.05 -15.80 -4.97
C PHE A 170 -9.87 -17.00 -4.51
N THR A 171 -9.22 -18.15 -4.34
CA THR A 171 -9.87 -19.33 -3.75
C THR A 171 -9.98 -19.23 -2.25
N THR A 172 -9.06 -18.48 -1.61
CA THR A 172 -9.01 -18.31 -0.17
C THR A 172 -8.57 -16.90 0.19
N PHE A 173 -9.29 -16.28 1.12
CA PHE A 173 -8.90 -15.09 1.87
C PHE A 173 -9.29 -15.36 3.33
N GLU A 174 -8.31 -15.38 4.22
CA GLU A 174 -8.46 -15.76 5.62
C GLU A 174 -7.79 -14.74 6.54
N ILE A 175 -8.39 -14.51 7.70
CA ILE A 175 -7.77 -13.77 8.80
C ILE A 175 -7.58 -14.74 9.97
N LEU A 176 -6.35 -14.85 10.45
CA LEU A 176 -5.92 -15.82 11.44
C LEU A 176 -5.29 -15.07 12.63
N PRO A 177 -5.74 -15.32 13.87
CA PRO A 177 -5.03 -14.85 15.05
C PRO A 177 -3.76 -15.68 15.19
N GLN A 178 -2.58 -15.06 15.19
CA GLN A 178 -1.30 -15.74 15.48
C GLN A 178 -1.03 -17.05 14.69
N GLY A 179 -1.54 -17.14 13.45
CA GLY A 179 -1.39 -18.33 12.60
C GLY A 179 -2.27 -19.54 12.97
N GLU A 180 -3.18 -19.37 13.93
CA GLU A 180 -4.14 -20.39 14.36
C GLU A 180 -5.33 -20.53 13.39
N LYS A 181 -6.46 -21.10 13.85
CA LYS A 181 -7.68 -21.26 13.06
C LYS A 181 -8.20 -19.91 12.55
N ALA A 182 -8.58 -19.86 11.28
CA ALA A 182 -9.17 -18.67 10.68
C ALA A 182 -10.45 -18.23 11.42
N ILE A 183 -10.49 -16.95 11.80
CA ILE A 183 -11.66 -16.29 12.43
C ILE A 183 -12.55 -15.61 11.40
N TYR A 184 -12.04 -15.42 10.19
CA TYR A 184 -12.77 -14.93 9.03
C TYR A 184 -12.24 -15.65 7.79
N SER A 185 -13.13 -16.09 6.91
CA SER A 185 -12.77 -16.74 5.65
C SER A 185 -13.79 -16.40 4.57
N THR A 186 -13.31 -16.12 3.37
CA THR A 186 -14.14 -15.87 2.19
C THR A 186 -13.34 -16.19 0.92
N SER A 187 -14.01 -16.16 -0.22
CA SER A 187 -13.39 -16.29 -1.54
C SER A 187 -13.97 -15.30 -2.54
N ARG A 188 -13.27 -15.14 -3.67
CA ARG A 188 -13.77 -14.47 -4.88
C ARG A 188 -13.49 -15.42 -6.06
N PRO A 189 -14.38 -16.39 -6.29
CA PRO A 189 -14.14 -17.46 -7.26
C PRO A 189 -14.26 -16.98 -8.71
N ASN A 190 -14.86 -15.82 -8.96
CA ASN A 190 -14.96 -15.22 -10.29
C ASN A 190 -13.68 -14.45 -10.62
N PRO A 191 -12.90 -14.88 -11.63
CA PRO A 191 -11.64 -14.22 -11.97
C PRO A 191 -11.88 -12.83 -12.54
N LYS A 192 -11.18 -11.83 -11.99
CA LYS A 192 -11.34 -10.42 -12.36
C LYS A 192 -9.98 -9.74 -12.52
N LYS A 193 -9.87 -8.84 -13.51
CA LYS A 193 -8.75 -7.91 -13.70
C LYS A 193 -8.92 -6.66 -12.84
N GLY A 194 -7.81 -6.10 -12.37
CA GLY A 194 -7.77 -4.87 -11.58
C GLY A 194 -8.05 -5.13 -10.11
N GLU A 195 -8.91 -4.28 -9.50
CA GLU A 195 -9.14 -4.32 -8.06
C GLU A 195 -10.07 -5.46 -7.63
N THR A 196 -9.61 -6.26 -6.66
CA THR A 196 -10.42 -7.18 -5.87
C THR A 196 -10.48 -6.69 -4.43
N VAL A 197 -11.71 -6.49 -3.92
CA VAL A 197 -11.96 -5.92 -2.59
C VAL A 197 -12.53 -6.98 -1.65
N PHE A 198 -11.96 -7.05 -0.45
CA PHE A 198 -12.46 -7.80 0.69
C PHE A 198 -12.74 -6.84 1.83
N THR A 199 -13.77 -7.12 2.62
CA THR A 199 -14.14 -6.30 3.77
C THR A 199 -14.25 -7.14 5.02
N TRP A 200 -13.73 -6.63 6.13
CA TRP A 200 -13.80 -7.29 7.44
C TRP A 200 -14.20 -6.27 8.50
N ASP A 201 -15.17 -6.61 9.34
CA ASP A 201 -15.73 -5.75 10.39
C ASP A 201 -14.84 -5.64 11.64
N GLY A 202 -13.82 -6.50 11.76
CA GLY A 202 -12.87 -6.44 12.87
C GLY A 202 -13.52 -6.61 14.24
N ASN A 203 -14.62 -7.35 14.35
CA ASN A 203 -15.28 -7.56 15.65
C ASN A 203 -14.58 -8.64 16.50
N VAL A 204 -13.29 -8.42 16.79
CA VAL A 204 -12.42 -9.31 17.57
C VAL A 204 -11.48 -8.49 18.48
N PRO A 205 -10.79 -9.11 19.44
CA PRO A 205 -9.84 -8.39 20.30
C PRO A 205 -8.70 -7.73 19.52
N ALA A 206 -8.14 -6.66 20.08
CA ALA A 206 -6.94 -6.05 19.53
C ALA A 206 -5.76 -7.02 19.54
N GLY A 207 -4.95 -7.00 18.50
CA GLY A 207 -3.74 -7.82 18.41
C GLY A 207 -3.20 -7.94 17.00
N ARG A 208 -2.17 -8.77 16.88
CA ARG A 208 -1.52 -9.11 15.62
C ARG A 208 -2.21 -10.29 14.95
N TYR A 209 -2.54 -10.11 13.68
CA TYR A 209 -3.20 -11.09 12.84
C TYR A 209 -2.39 -11.37 11.58
N GLU A 210 -2.66 -12.51 10.97
CA GLU A 210 -2.20 -12.84 9.63
C GLU A 210 -3.39 -12.78 8.65
N LEU A 211 -3.17 -12.12 7.53
CA LEU A 211 -3.97 -12.27 6.33
C LEU A 211 -3.31 -13.36 5.48
N ARG A 212 -3.95 -14.52 5.35
CA ARG A 212 -3.55 -15.57 4.41
C ARG A 212 -4.45 -15.51 3.19
N TYR A 213 -3.86 -15.62 2.01
CA TYR A 213 -4.65 -15.79 0.79
C TYR A 213 -4.03 -16.82 -0.15
N VAL A 214 -4.91 -17.45 -0.92
CA VAL A 214 -4.58 -18.31 -2.06
C VAL A 214 -5.28 -17.73 -3.28
N ALA A 215 -4.50 -17.41 -4.30
CA ALA A 215 -4.98 -16.83 -5.54
C ALA A 215 -4.38 -17.54 -6.74
N ASN A 216 -5.13 -17.63 -7.83
CA ASN A 216 -4.65 -18.12 -9.12
C ASN A 216 -4.67 -16.94 -10.10
N ILE A 217 -3.51 -16.65 -10.70
CA ILE A 217 -3.37 -15.64 -11.74
C ILE A 217 -3.57 -16.33 -13.09
N GLU A 218 -4.61 -15.94 -13.82
CA GLU A 218 -4.89 -16.44 -15.16
C GLU A 218 -4.17 -15.59 -16.19
N ARG A 219 -3.22 -16.21 -16.90
CA ARG A 219 -2.49 -15.61 -18.00
C ARG A 219 -3.02 -16.12 -19.33
N ARG A 220 -2.96 -15.27 -20.35
CA ARG A 220 -3.44 -15.64 -21.69
C ARG A 220 -2.51 -16.71 -22.28
N ASN A 221 -3.06 -17.87 -22.66
CA ASN A 221 -2.34 -18.98 -23.27
C ASN A 221 -1.22 -19.60 -22.41
N GLU A 222 -1.23 -19.35 -21.10
CA GLU A 222 -0.29 -19.94 -20.14
C GLU A 222 -1.07 -20.64 -19.01
N PRO A 223 -0.49 -21.65 -18.34
CA PRO A 223 -1.06 -22.21 -17.11
C PRO A 223 -1.26 -21.13 -16.04
N SER A 224 -2.29 -21.29 -15.21
CA SER A 224 -2.52 -20.36 -14.11
C SER A 224 -1.45 -20.49 -13.02
N ASP A 225 -0.92 -19.38 -12.54
CA ASP A 225 0.03 -19.38 -11.43
C ASP A 225 -0.69 -19.34 -10.09
N ARG A 226 -0.48 -20.37 -9.26
CA ARG A 226 -0.97 -20.37 -7.88
C ARG A 226 -0.01 -19.60 -6.97
N ILE A 227 -0.55 -18.60 -6.28
CA ILE A 227 0.15 -17.83 -5.26
C ILE A 227 -0.50 -18.10 -3.90
N GLU A 228 0.34 -18.42 -2.92
CA GLU A 228 -0.02 -18.43 -1.51
C GLU A 228 0.90 -17.48 -0.76
N ARG A 229 0.30 -16.58 0.04
CA ARG A 229 1.02 -15.57 0.82
C ARG A 229 0.35 -15.39 2.17
N ARG A 230 1.17 -14.97 3.12
CA ARG A 230 0.77 -14.52 4.46
C ARG A 230 1.29 -13.10 4.66
N ILE A 231 0.44 -12.24 5.17
CA ILE A 231 0.74 -10.84 5.45
C ILE A 231 0.39 -10.57 6.91
N VAL A 232 1.33 -10.03 7.67
CA VAL A 232 1.12 -9.70 9.08
C VAL A 232 0.53 -8.29 9.19
N PHE A 233 -0.55 -8.13 9.95
CA PHE A 233 -1.13 -6.82 10.23
C PHE A 233 -1.60 -6.69 11.68
N GLU A 234 -1.61 -5.47 12.20
CA GLU A 234 -2.20 -5.17 13.50
C GLU A 234 -3.67 -4.78 13.32
N HIS A 235 -4.48 -5.20 14.29
CA HIS A 235 -5.88 -4.84 14.39
C HIS A 235 -6.18 -4.31 15.80
N ASN A 236 -7.04 -3.30 15.88
CA ASN A 236 -7.69 -2.88 17.12
C ASN A 236 -9.11 -2.44 16.77
N PRO A 237 -10.16 -2.95 17.45
CA PRO A 237 -11.55 -2.59 17.15
C PRO A 237 -11.82 -1.09 17.36
N ASN A 238 -11.03 -0.39 18.18
CA ASN A 238 -11.17 1.05 18.38
C ASN A 238 -10.73 1.88 17.17
N TRP A 239 -9.99 1.31 16.20
CA TRP A 239 -9.65 2.02 14.96
C TRP A 239 -10.80 2.02 13.94
N LEU A 240 -11.84 1.24 14.22
CA LEU A 240 -13.04 1.13 13.39
C LEU A 240 -14.22 1.95 13.93
N LYS A 241 -14.10 2.54 15.13
CA LYS A 241 -15.14 3.34 15.80
C LYS A 241 -15.03 4.83 15.51
#